data_AF-A0A7V4Q6Z4-F1
#
_entry.id   AF-A0A7V4Q6Z4-F1
#
_cell.length_a   1.000
_cell.length_b   1.000
_cell.length_c   1.000
_cell.angle_alpha   90.00
_cell.angle_beta   90.00
_cell.angle_gamma   90.00
#
_symmetry.space_group_name_H-M   'P 1'
#
loop_
_entity.id
_entity.type
_entity.pdbx_description
1 polymer ?
#
loop_
_entity_poly.entity_id
_entity_poly.type
_entity_poly.pdbx_seq_one_letter_code
_entity_poly.pdbx_strand_id
1 'polypeptide(L)' 'KAGFEPARIKTAALLDLENVEGSWRITAIRLETVARIPKITPSQFEAIAQDAKVNCPVSQVLKTTITMVAKLED' A
#
# COMPACT_ATOMS: atom_id res chain seq x y z
N LYS A 1 -2.26 -5.85 -15.24
CA LYS A 1 -2.08 -4.57 -15.98
C LYS A 1 -3.46 -4.03 -16.35
N ALA A 2 -3.79 -2.80 -15.94
CA ALA A 2 -5.12 -2.21 -16.16
C ALA A 2 -5.17 -1.14 -17.26
N GLY A 3 -4.06 -0.88 -17.95
CA GLY A 3 -4.00 0.07 -19.08
C GLY A 3 -3.89 1.54 -18.69
N PHE A 4 -3.66 1.85 -17.42
CA PHE A 4 -3.40 3.22 -16.95
C PHE A 4 -1.91 3.48 -16.76
N GLU A 5 -1.46 4.67 -17.17
CA GLU A 5 -0.10 5.13 -16.97
C GLU A 5 -0.08 6.18 -15.85
N PRO A 6 0.50 5.88 -14.68
CA PRO A 6 0.57 6.82 -13.58
C PRO A 6 1.57 7.94 -13.91
N ALA A 7 1.15 9.19 -13.74
CA ALA A 7 2.06 10.34 -13.82
C ALA A 7 2.95 10.43 -12.58
N ARG A 8 2.42 10.01 -11.42
CA ARG A 8 3.15 9.97 -10.15
C ARG A 8 2.52 8.95 -9.21
N ILE A 9 3.36 8.22 -8.48
CA ILE A 9 2.97 7.42 -7.31
C ILE A 9 3.95 7.76 -6.19
N LYS A 10 3.42 8.11 -5.02
CA LYS A 10 4.18 8.27 -3.79
C LYS A 10 3.56 7.37 -2.73
N THR A 11 4.37 6.50 -2.15
CA THR A 11 3.95 5.65 -1.03
C THR A 11 4.87 5.86 0.15
N ALA A 12 4.29 6.08 1.33
CA ALA A 12 4.99 5.98 2.61
C ALA A 12 4.57 4.67 3.29
N ALA A 13 5.52 4.00 3.94
CA ALA A 13 5.27 2.81 4.74
C ALA A 13 5.68 3.10 6.18
N LEU A 14 4.71 3.19 7.07
CA LEU A 14 4.93 3.38 8.49
C LEU A 14 4.85 2.02 9.16
N LEU A 15 5.93 1.59 9.80
CA LEU A 15 5.99 0.32 10.52
C LEU A 15 5.85 0.58 12.01
N ASP A 16 5.07 -0.27 12.68
CA ASP A 16 5.01 -0.33 14.13
C ASP A 16 5.98 -1.44 14.58
N LEU A 17 6.97 -1.06 15.38
CA LEU A 17 7.99 -1.93 15.95
C LEU A 17 7.78 -2.04 17.45
N GLU A 18 7.44 -3.24 17.92
CA GLU A 18 7.07 -3.50 19.31
C GLU A 18 7.95 -4.57 19.93
N ASN A 19 8.21 -4.45 21.23
CA ASN A 19 8.84 -5.52 22.00
C ASN A 19 7.77 -6.46 22.53
N VAL A 20 7.67 -7.65 21.93
CA VAL A 20 6.70 -8.68 22.29
C VAL A 20 7.47 -9.81 22.98
N GLU A 21 7.18 -10.04 24.26
CA GLU A 21 7.79 -11.11 25.07
C GLU A 21 9.33 -11.06 25.07
N GLY A 22 9.91 -9.86 25.12
CA GLY A 22 11.36 -9.66 25.14
C GLY A 22 12.03 -9.65 23.76
N SER A 23 11.27 -9.80 22.66
CA SER A 23 11.77 -9.76 21.29
C SER A 23 11.14 -8.65 20.47
N TRP A 24 11.93 -7.88 19.74
CA TRP A 24 11.41 -6.85 18.82
C TRP A 24 10.78 -7.49 17.58
N ARG A 25 9.56 -7.07 17.25
CA ARG A 25 8.79 -7.55 16.10
C ARG A 25 8.12 -6.39 15.37
N ILE A 26 8.01 -6.51 14.06
CA ILE A 26 7.17 -5.61 13.25
C ILE A 26 5.73 -6.14 13.33
N THR A 27 4.88 -5.45 14.07
CA THR A 27 3.50 -5.87 14.39
C THR A 27 2.48 -5.36 13.39
N ALA A 28 2.75 -4.22 12.75
CA ALA A 28 1.92 -3.68 11.69
C ALA A 28 2.72 -2.81 10.71
N ILE A 29 2.16 -2.66 9.50
CA ILE A 29 2.60 -1.69 8.49
C ILE A 29 1.36 -0.95 7.96
N ARG A 30 1.39 0.37 8.01
CA ARG A 30 0.42 1.26 7.38
C ARG A 30 1.02 1.84 6.11
N LEU A 31 0.40 1.55 4.97
CA LEU A 31 0.77 2.12 3.68
C LEU A 31 -0.08 3.35 3.38
N GLU A 32 0.56 4.47 3.09
CA GLU A 32 -0.09 5.69 2.65
C GLU A 32 0.32 5.95 1.21
N THR A 33 -0.61 5.71 0.27
CA THR A 33 -0.36 5.88 -1.15
C THR A 33 -1.13 7.06 -1.69
N VAL A 34 -0.41 7.92 -2.41
CA VAL A 34 -0.95 9.05 -3.14
C VAL A 34 -0.51 8.92 -4.59
N ALA A 35 -1.45 8.90 -5.51
CA ALA A 35 -1.16 8.72 -6.92
C ALA A 35 -1.88 9.74 -7.78
N ARG A 36 -1.23 10.18 -8.86
CA ARG A 36 -1.83 10.96 -9.94
C ARG A 36 -1.85 10.09 -11.19
N ILE A 37 -3.05 9.75 -11.64
CA ILE A 37 -3.24 8.82 -12.76
C ILE A 37 -4.33 9.38 -13.68
N PRO A 38 -3.97 9.91 -14.86
CA PRO A 38 -4.96 10.41 -15.80
C PRO A 38 -5.94 9.31 -16.25
N LYS A 39 -7.20 9.70 -16.47
CA LYS A 39 -8.26 8.87 -17.06
C LYS A 39 -8.71 7.64 -16.24
N ILE A 40 -8.26 7.51 -14.99
CA ILE A 40 -8.77 6.48 -14.06
C ILE A 40 -9.90 7.04 -13.21
N THR A 41 -10.87 6.21 -12.84
CA THR A 41 -11.84 6.58 -11.80
C THR A 41 -11.30 6.26 -10.40
N PRO A 42 -11.78 6.93 -9.34
CA PRO A 42 -11.42 6.60 -7.96
C PRO A 42 -11.66 5.13 -7.60
N SER A 43 -12.78 4.54 -8.07
CA SER A 43 -13.11 3.14 -7.79
C SER A 43 -12.18 2.15 -8.50
N GLN A 44 -11.79 2.42 -9.74
CA GLN A 44 -10.81 1.60 -10.47
C GLN A 44 -9.44 1.70 -9.80
N PHE A 45 -9.04 2.91 -9.40
CA PHE A 45 -7.79 3.13 -8.68
C PHE A 45 -7.77 2.34 -7.37
N GLU A 46 -8.83 2.44 -6.56
CA GLU A 46 -8.90 1.75 -5.28
C GLU A 46 -8.83 0.23 -5.42
N ALA A 47 -9.56 -0.34 -6.39
CA ALA A 47 -9.50 -1.78 -6.68
C ALA A 47 -8.07 -2.23 -7.06
N ILE A 48 -7.40 -1.48 -7.94
CA ILE A 48 -6.02 -1.78 -8.36
C ILE A 48 -5.03 -1.62 -7.20
N ALA A 49 -5.19 -0.58 -6.38
CA ALA A 49 -4.31 -0.35 -5.24
C ALA A 49 -4.45 -1.46 -4.19
N GLN A 50 -5.68 -1.93 -3.91
CA GLN A 50 -5.90 -3.04 -2.98
C GLN A 50 -5.34 -4.36 -3.54
N ASP A 51 -5.51 -4.62 -4.84
CA ASP A 51 -4.90 -5.78 -5.49
C ASP A 51 -3.37 -5.74 -5.38
N ALA A 52 -2.76 -4.58 -5.66
CA ALA A 52 -1.31 -4.39 -5.52
C ALA A 52 -0.82 -4.60 -4.08
N LYS A 53 -1.58 -4.16 -3.06
CA LYS A 53 -1.25 -4.39 -1.64
C LYS A 53 -1.10 -5.89 -1.33
N VAL A 54 -1.96 -6.73 -1.89
CA VAL A 54 -2.00 -8.18 -1.63
C VAL A 54 -0.96 -8.93 -2.47
N ASN A 55 -0.76 -8.50 -3.73
CA ASN A 55 0.10 -9.21 -4.68
C ASN A 55 1.55 -8.72 -4.73
N CYS A 56 1.89 -7.64 -3.99
CA CYS A 56 3.27 -7.17 -3.90
C CYS A 56 4.17 -8.25 -3.24
N PRO A 57 5.31 -8.63 -3.86
CA PRO A 57 6.21 -9.64 -3.30
C PRO A 57 6.66 -9.35 -1.87
N VAL A 58 6.88 -8.07 -1.54
CA VAL A 58 7.26 -7.64 -0.18
C VAL A 58 6.11 -7.88 0.79
N SER A 59 4.87 -7.53 0.41
CA SER A 59 3.70 -7.79 1.25
C SER A 59 3.47 -9.28 1.48
N GLN A 60 3.74 -10.13 0.48
CA GLN A 60 3.54 -11.58 0.59
C GLN A 60 4.51 -12.26 1.58
N VAL A 61 5.74 -11.74 1.72
CA VAL A 61 6.73 -12.33 2.62
C VAL A 61 6.62 -11.81 4.06
N LEU A 62 5.98 -10.67 4.28
CA LEU A 62 5.82 -10.06 5.59
C LEU A 62 4.65 -10.69 6.36
N LYS A 63 4.97 -11.36 7.46
CA LYS A 63 3.98 -11.98 8.37
C LYS A 63 3.49 -10.97 9.40
N THR A 64 2.82 -9.92 8.94
CA THR A 64 2.34 -8.82 9.78
C THR A 64 1.04 -8.22 9.23
N THR A 65 0.34 -7.42 10.03
CA THR A 65 -0.87 -6.74 9.55
C THR A 65 -0.48 -5.59 8.62
N ILE A 66 -0.91 -5.64 7.37
CA ILE A 66 -0.67 -4.58 6.38
C ILE A 66 -1.99 -3.89 6.03
N THR A 67 -2.09 -2.60 6.37
CA THR A 67 -3.21 -1.75 5.98
C THR A 67 -2.78 -0.74 4.91
N MET A 68 -3.74 -0.20 4.16
CA MET A 68 -3.46 0.81 3.16
C MET A 68 -4.56 1.85 3.10
N VAL A 69 -4.15 3.11 3.03
CA VAL A 69 -4.97 4.23 2.58
C VAL A 69 -4.43 4.66 1.22
N ALA A 70 -5.30 4.70 0.22
CA ALA A 70 -4.94 5.11 -1.13
C ALA A 70 -5.77 6.33 -1.55
N LYS A 71 -5.10 7.39 -2.01
CA LYS A 71 -5.73 8.62 -2.48
C LYS A 71 -5.33 8.89 -3.93
N LEU A 72 -6.33 9.15 -4.76
CA LEU A 72 -6.13 9.66 -6.11
C LEU A 72 -6.10 11.20 -6.07
N GLU A 73 -5.08 11.78 -6.70
CA GLU A 73 -4.93 13.22 -6.92
C GLU A 73 -5.18 13.57 -8.40
N ASP A 74 -5.57 14.82 -8.63
CA ASP A 74 -5.83 15.41 -9.96
C ASP A 74 -4.55 15.65 -10.77
#